data_AF-A0A661H4J9-F1
#
_entry.id   AF-A0A661H4J9-F1
#
_cell.length_a   1.000
_cell.length_b   1.000
_cell.length_c   1.000
_cell.angle_alpha   90.00
_cell.angle_beta   90.00
_cell.angle_gamma   90.00
#
_symmetry.space_group_name_H-M   'P 1'
#
loop_
_entity.id
_entity.type
_entity.pdbx_description
1 polymer ?
#
loop_
_entity_poly.entity_id
_entity_poly.type
_entity_poly.pdbx_seq_one_letter_code
_entity_poly.pdbx_strand_id
1 'polypeptide(L)'
;MASVSSNDNFIDSRDVEIEADQYQSDIDDKEEEINDTTEELDEAREIDDDEAIADLDGKLANLQDELTDLKEESESILELHEECENYARGGSLINESYFTEYCEEFAYDCGEISRDSSMSQYVDWDRYAEDSKMDYTTITFEGTDFYVQG
;
A
#
# COMPACT_ATOMS: atom_id res chain seq x y z
N MET A 1 7.61 9.63 -7.36
CA MET A 1 7.26 9.39 -5.96
C MET A 1 8.07 8.20 -5.48
N ALA A 2 8.33 8.06 -4.19
CA ALA A 2 8.82 6.77 -3.68
C ALA A 2 7.63 5.80 -3.80
N SER A 3 7.82 4.64 -4.42
CA SER A 3 6.83 3.57 -4.38
C SER A 3 6.88 2.96 -2.99
N VAL A 4 5.72 2.75 -2.38
CA VAL A 4 5.63 2.04 -1.10
C VAL A 4 6.17 0.62 -1.27
N SER A 5 7.12 0.22 -0.42
CA SER A 5 7.70 -1.13 -0.47
C SER A 5 7.70 -1.80 0.90
N SER A 6 7.39 -3.10 0.93
CA SER A 6 7.52 -3.93 2.12
C SER A 6 8.96 -4.04 2.65
N ASN A 7 9.96 -3.67 1.84
CA ASN A 7 11.36 -3.64 2.25
C ASN A 7 11.77 -2.33 2.93
N ASP A 8 10.89 -1.33 3.00
CA ASP A 8 11.19 -0.07 3.66
C ASP A 8 11.14 -0.22 5.18
N ASN A 9 12.06 0.44 5.88
CA ASN A 9 12.06 0.50 7.34
C ASN A 9 10.87 1.32 7.86
N PHE A 10 10.44 2.31 7.09
CA PHE A 10 9.32 3.19 7.39
C PHE A 10 8.46 3.39 6.15
N ILE A 11 7.15 3.22 6.30
CA ILE A 11 6.16 3.60 5.30
C ILE A 11 5.31 4.73 5.89
N ASP A 12 5.22 5.86 5.20
CA ASP A 12 4.30 6.95 5.58
C ASP A 12 2.90 6.61 5.06
N SER A 13 1.89 6.62 5.93
CA SER A 13 0.51 6.32 5.53
C SER A 13 -0.01 7.24 4.42
N ARG A 14 0.56 8.44 4.27
CA ARG A 14 0.22 9.38 3.20
C ARG A 14 0.78 8.98 1.85
N ASP A 15 1.95 8.34 1.83
CA ASP A 15 2.50 7.80 0.59
C ASP A 15 1.63 6.63 0.12
N VAL A 16 1.13 5.80 1.06
CA VAL A 16 0.14 4.75 0.78
C VAL A 16 -1.16 5.34 0.21
N GLU A 17 -1.72 6.38 0.84
CA GLU A 17 -2.93 7.08 0.35
C GLU A 17 -2.73 7.62 -1.08
N ILE A 18 -1.61 8.28 -1.34
CA ILE A 18 -1.29 8.84 -2.66
C ILE A 18 -1.18 7.76 -3.73
N GLU A 19 -0.59 6.60 -3.39
CA GLU A 19 -0.41 5.49 -4.32
C GLU A 19 -1.73 4.74 -4.55
N ALA A 20 -2.53 4.53 -3.50
CA ALA A 20 -3.88 3.96 -3.58
C ALA A 20 -4.81 4.84 -4.43
N ASP A 21 -4.79 6.16 -4.24
CA ASP A 21 -5.57 7.11 -5.05
C ASP A 21 -5.19 7.06 -6.53
N GLN A 22 -3.90 6.89 -6.84
CA GLN A 22 -3.43 6.73 -8.22
C GLN A 22 -3.97 5.45 -8.83
N TYR A 23 -3.81 4.32 -8.15
CA TYR A 23 -4.35 3.05 -8.62
C TYR A 23 -5.87 3.08 -8.81
N GLN A 24 -6.60 3.70 -7.87
CA GLN A 24 -8.04 3.85 -7.99
C GLN A 24 -8.42 4.72 -9.20
N SER A 25 -7.71 5.84 -9.43
CA SER A 25 -7.92 6.69 -10.60
C SER A 25 -7.65 5.93 -11.90
N ASP A 26 -6.56 5.16 -11.97
CA ASP A 26 -6.21 4.39 -13.17
C ASP A 26 -7.22 3.27 -13.44
N ILE A 27 -7.75 2.63 -12.39
CA ILE A 27 -8.84 1.65 -12.47
C ILE A 27 -10.12 2.30 -13.00
N ASP A 28 -10.51 3.45 -12.42
CA ASP A 28 -11.73 4.16 -12.81
C ASP A 28 -11.66 4.59 -14.29
N ASP A 29 -10.51 5.14 -14.72
CA ASP A 29 -10.26 5.52 -16.12
C ASP A 29 -10.39 4.31 -17.07
N LYS A 30 -9.82 3.16 -16.68
CA LYS A 30 -9.94 1.92 -17.47
C LYS A 30 -11.36 1.37 -17.52
N GLU A 31 -12.11 1.45 -16.42
CA GLU A 31 -13.51 1.07 -16.38
C GLU A 31 -14.38 1.97 -17.27
N GLU A 32 -14.09 3.27 -17.33
CA GLU A 32 -14.71 4.21 -18.27
C GLU A 32 -14.42 3.81 -19.73
N GLU A 33 -13.15 3.55 -20.08
CA GLU A 33 -12.78 3.10 -21.44
C GLU A 33 -13.48 1.80 -21.86
N ILE A 34 -13.66 0.86 -20.94
CA ILE A 34 -14.40 -0.39 -21.17
C ILE A 34 -15.88 -0.11 -21.40
N ASN A 35 -16.49 0.76 -20.59
CA ASN A 35 -17.89 1.12 -20.74
C ASN A 35 -18.15 1.78 -22.09
N ASP A 36 -17.35 2.77 -22.47
CA ASP A 36 -17.44 3.45 -23.77
C ASP A 36 -17.31 2.46 -24.94
N THR A 37 -16.31 1.57 -24.87
CA THR A 37 -16.10 0.54 -25.90
C THR A 37 -17.26 -0.46 -25.96
N THR A 38 -17.88 -0.76 -24.82
CA THR A 38 -19.06 -1.63 -24.75
C THR A 38 -20.28 -0.98 -25.39
N GLU A 39 -20.48 0.33 -25.16
CA GLU A 39 -21.56 1.09 -25.81
C GLU A 39 -21.37 1.14 -27.33
N GLU A 40 -20.16 1.44 -27.81
CA GLU A 40 -19.85 1.42 -29.25
C GLU A 40 -20.09 0.04 -29.87
N LEU A 41 -19.76 -1.03 -29.15
CA LEU A 41 -19.97 -2.41 -29.58
C LEU A 41 -21.45 -2.76 -29.71
N ASP A 42 -22.27 -2.30 -28.77
CA ASP A 42 -23.72 -2.49 -28.84
C ASP A 42 -24.33 -1.71 -30.01
N GLU A 43 -23.88 -0.48 -30.28
CA GLU A 43 -24.29 0.28 -31.48
C GLU A 43 -23.91 -0.45 -32.78
N ALA A 44 -22.69 -1.01 -32.85
CA ALA A 44 -22.24 -1.79 -34.01
C ALA A 44 -23.09 -3.06 -34.22
N ARG A 45 -23.51 -3.72 -33.13
CA ARG A 45 -24.43 -4.86 -33.16
C ARG A 45 -25.82 -4.48 -33.66
N GLU A 46 -26.33 -3.30 -33.34
CA GLU A 46 -27.66 -2.86 -33.82
C GLU A 46 -27.73 -2.68 -35.34
N ILE A 47 -26.60 -2.35 -35.96
CA ILE A 47 -26.48 -2.15 -37.42
C ILE A 47 -25.89 -3.35 -38.16
N ASP A 48 -25.66 -4.48 -37.46
CA ASP A 48 -25.04 -5.70 -37.98
C ASP A 48 -23.68 -5.43 -38.68
N ASP A 49 -22.84 -4.55 -38.12
CA ASP A 49 -21.51 -4.24 -38.67
C ASP A 49 -20.46 -5.26 -38.16
N ASP A 50 -20.38 -6.41 -38.83
CA ASP A 50 -19.47 -7.52 -38.47
C ASP A 50 -17.99 -7.10 -38.35
N GLU A 51 -17.53 -6.11 -39.13
CA GLU A 51 -16.13 -5.65 -39.09
C GLU A 51 -15.87 -4.82 -37.83
N ALA A 52 -16.76 -3.88 -37.52
CA ALA A 52 -16.68 -3.08 -36.30
C ALA A 52 -16.84 -3.94 -35.03
N ILE A 53 -17.77 -4.90 -35.04
CA ILE A 53 -17.97 -5.83 -33.92
C ILE A 53 -16.69 -6.59 -33.60
N ALA A 54 -16.02 -7.15 -34.61
CA ALA A 54 -14.79 -7.92 -34.41
C ALA A 54 -13.63 -7.07 -33.88
N ASP A 55 -13.50 -5.81 -34.34
CA ASP A 55 -12.46 -4.89 -33.85
C ASP A 55 -12.73 -4.48 -32.39
N LEU A 56 -13.96 -4.10 -32.08
CA LEU A 56 -14.39 -3.66 -30.75
C LEU A 56 -14.34 -4.81 -29.73
N ASP A 57 -14.77 -6.03 -30.09
CA ASP A 57 -14.63 -7.21 -29.23
C ASP A 57 -13.15 -7.47 -28.89
N GLY A 58 -12.25 -7.33 -29.88
CA GLY A 58 -10.81 -7.47 -29.67
C GLY A 58 -10.22 -6.40 -28.76
N LYS A 59 -10.64 -5.14 -28.94
CA LYS A 59 -10.25 -4.01 -28.08
C LYS A 59 -10.74 -4.23 -26.65
N LEU A 60 -12.00 -4.61 -26.48
CA LEU A 60 -12.64 -4.85 -25.19
C LEU A 60 -11.95 -5.97 -24.42
N ALA A 61 -11.59 -7.08 -25.11
CA ALA A 61 -10.82 -8.16 -24.49
C ALA A 61 -9.46 -7.68 -23.95
N ASN A 62 -8.72 -6.88 -24.73
CA ASN A 62 -7.44 -6.33 -24.27
C ASN A 62 -7.61 -5.40 -23.07
N LEU A 63 -8.61 -4.51 -23.09
CA LEU A 63 -8.88 -3.61 -21.97
C LEU A 63 -9.27 -4.37 -20.70
N GLN A 64 -10.02 -5.47 -20.82
CA GLN A 64 -10.38 -6.33 -19.69
C GLN A 64 -9.16 -7.07 -19.11
N ASP A 65 -8.25 -7.54 -19.95
CA ASP A 65 -6.99 -8.14 -19.52
C ASP A 65 -6.13 -7.09 -18.79
N GLU A 66 -5.96 -5.89 -19.36
CA GLU A 66 -5.22 -4.78 -18.72
C GLU A 66 -5.83 -4.36 -17.37
N LEU A 67 -7.16 -4.26 -17.28
CA LEU A 67 -7.85 -3.96 -16.02
C LEU A 67 -7.62 -5.06 -14.97
N THR A 68 -7.58 -6.32 -15.40
CA THR A 68 -7.32 -7.45 -14.50
C THR A 68 -5.90 -7.36 -13.94
N ASP A 69 -4.90 -7.19 -14.81
CA ASP A 69 -3.50 -7.04 -14.42
C ASP A 69 -3.32 -5.84 -13.45
N LEU A 70 -3.97 -4.71 -13.72
CA LEU A 70 -3.91 -3.52 -12.87
C LEU A 70 -4.54 -3.76 -11.48
N LYS A 71 -5.66 -4.47 -11.41
CA LYS A 71 -6.31 -4.83 -10.14
C LYS A 71 -5.47 -5.80 -9.32
N GLU A 72 -4.79 -6.75 -9.97
CA GLU A 72 -3.86 -7.66 -9.30
C GLU A 72 -2.62 -6.92 -8.77
N GLU A 73 -2.07 -5.95 -9.52
CA GLU A 73 -0.92 -5.16 -9.06
C GLU A 73 -1.25 -4.24 -7.88
N SER A 74 -2.45 -3.67 -7.88
CA SER A 74 -2.89 -2.71 -6.86
C SER A 74 -3.47 -3.34 -5.59
N GLU A 75 -3.83 -4.63 -5.61
CA GLU A 75 -4.55 -5.32 -4.52
C GLU A 75 -3.90 -5.09 -3.16
N SER A 76 -2.59 -5.33 -3.04
CA SER A 76 -1.88 -5.21 -1.76
C SER A 76 -1.78 -3.77 -1.26
N ILE A 77 -1.71 -2.78 -2.16
CA ILE A 77 -1.66 -1.36 -1.79
C ILE A 77 -3.05 -0.89 -1.33
N LEU A 78 -4.12 -1.30 -2.01
CA LEU A 78 -5.48 -0.96 -1.62
C LEU A 78 -5.88 -1.58 -0.29
N GLU A 79 -5.47 -2.84 -0.03
CA GLU A 79 -5.65 -3.49 1.27
C GLU A 79 -4.87 -2.77 2.37
N LEU A 80 -3.60 -2.42 2.11
CA LEU A 80 -2.78 -1.65 3.05
C LEU A 80 -3.40 -0.28 3.36
N HIS A 81 -3.96 0.39 2.34
CA HIS A 81 -4.62 1.68 2.50
C HIS A 81 -5.82 1.59 3.46
N GLU A 82 -6.67 0.56 3.32
CA GLU A 82 -7.81 0.34 4.23
C GLU A 82 -7.34 0.14 5.68
N GLU A 83 -6.29 -0.66 5.90
CA GLU A 83 -5.70 -0.86 7.22
C GLU A 83 -5.11 0.44 7.78
N CYS A 84 -4.45 1.24 6.93
CA CYS A 84 -3.92 2.55 7.31
C CYS A 84 -5.01 3.55 7.69
N GLU A 85 -6.15 3.55 7.00
CA GLU A 85 -7.30 4.38 7.35
C GLU A 85 -7.89 4.03 8.71
N ASN A 86 -7.82 2.75 9.11
CA ASN A 86 -8.35 2.27 10.38
C ASN A 86 -7.40 2.53 11.55
N TYR A 87 -6.10 2.35 11.35
CA TYR A 87 -5.12 2.28 12.44
C TYR A 87 -3.98 3.29 12.35
N ALA A 88 -3.70 3.86 11.18
CA ALA A 88 -2.48 4.61 10.90
C ALA A 88 -2.70 6.01 10.33
N ARG A 89 -3.86 6.65 10.52
CA ARG A 89 -4.19 7.95 9.90
C ARG A 89 -3.14 9.03 10.19
N GLY A 90 -2.26 9.27 9.22
CA GLY A 90 -1.18 10.25 9.29
C GLY A 90 0.01 9.82 10.16
N GLY A 91 0.10 8.53 10.47
CA GLY A 91 1.20 7.89 11.19
C GLY A 91 2.18 7.20 10.24
N SER A 92 3.27 6.69 10.81
CA SER A 92 4.25 5.88 10.08
C SER A 92 4.15 4.42 10.51
N LEU A 93 4.23 3.53 9.53
CA LEU A 93 4.36 2.10 9.71
C LEU A 93 5.84 1.78 9.86
N ILE A 94 6.19 1.02 10.90
CA ILE A 94 7.58 0.71 11.25
C ILE A 94 7.82 -0.77 11.02
N ASN A 95 8.78 -1.11 10.17
CA ASN A 95 9.07 -2.49 9.83
C ASN A 95 9.46 -3.31 11.09
N GLU A 96 8.90 -4.50 11.26
CA GLU A 96 9.21 -5.36 12.41
C GLU A 96 10.72 -5.62 12.56
N SER A 97 11.43 -5.85 11.44
CA SER A 97 12.87 -6.12 11.46
C SER A 97 13.71 -4.93 11.90
N TYR A 98 13.17 -3.71 11.79
CA TYR A 98 13.82 -2.46 12.19
C TYR A 98 13.32 -1.96 13.56
N PHE A 99 12.30 -2.59 14.14
CA PHE A 99 11.60 -2.05 15.31
C PHE A 99 12.49 -1.90 16.55
N THR A 100 13.40 -2.84 16.79
CA THR A 100 14.36 -2.75 17.91
C THR A 100 15.28 -1.52 17.77
N GLU A 101 15.78 -1.26 16.56
CA GLU A 101 16.64 -0.11 16.27
C GLU A 101 15.85 1.20 16.40
N TYR A 102 14.59 1.21 15.94
CA TYR A 102 13.68 2.33 16.15
C TYR A 102 13.45 2.62 17.64
N CYS A 103 13.18 1.61 18.47
CA CYS A 103 12.96 1.78 19.90
C CYS A 103 14.20 2.32 20.64
N GLU A 104 15.39 1.87 20.26
CA GLU A 104 16.66 2.41 20.77
C GLU A 104 16.80 3.90 20.44
N GLU A 105 16.60 4.28 19.17
CA GLU A 105 16.70 5.67 18.73
C GLU A 105 15.63 6.54 19.39
N PHE A 106 14.41 6.04 19.52
CA PHE A 106 13.31 6.72 20.21
C PHE A 106 13.63 6.99 21.70
N ALA A 107 14.24 6.03 22.40
CA ALA A 107 14.67 6.20 23.79
C ALA A 107 15.77 7.26 23.94
N TYR A 108 16.70 7.34 22.98
CA TYR A 108 17.70 8.42 22.93
C TYR A 108 17.06 9.79 22.70
N ASP A 109 16.14 9.89 21.75
CA ASP A 109 15.49 11.14 21.37
C ASP A 109 14.57 11.67 22.47
N CYS A 110 13.88 10.78 23.20
CA CYS A 110 13.09 11.14 24.38
C CYS A 110 13.95 11.52 25.60
N GLY A 111 15.26 11.21 25.56
CA GLY A 111 16.18 11.45 26.67
C GLY A 111 15.99 10.50 27.85
N GLU A 112 15.37 9.33 27.64
CA GLU A 112 15.30 8.26 28.66
C GLU A 112 16.69 7.75 29.01
N ILE A 113 17.56 7.70 28.00
CA ILE A 113 18.99 7.44 28.14
C ILE A 113 19.77 8.37 27.21
N SER A 114 20.91 8.88 27.68
CA SER A 114 21.78 9.69 26.82
C SER A 114 22.53 8.79 25.84
N ARG A 115 22.59 9.19 24.56
CA ARG A 115 23.36 8.50 23.51
C ARG A 115 24.84 8.34 23.84
N ASP A 116 25.42 9.28 24.59
CA ASP A 116 26.81 9.23 25.05
C ASP A 116 27.00 8.44 26.36
N SER A 117 25.90 7.93 26.93
CA SER A 117 25.96 7.17 28.17
C SER A 117 26.58 5.81 27.94
N SER A 118 27.67 5.53 28.66
CA SER A 118 28.21 4.16 28.74
C SER A 118 27.21 3.13 29.28
N MET A 119 26.05 3.54 29.80
CA MET A 119 25.00 2.61 30.23
C MET A 119 24.19 2.02 29.08
N SER A 120 24.17 2.65 27.90
CA SER A 120 23.35 2.19 26.77
C SER A 120 23.74 0.80 26.26
N GLN A 121 25.04 0.49 26.25
CA GLN A 121 25.57 -0.83 25.88
C GLN A 121 25.13 -1.97 26.82
N TYR A 122 24.51 -1.66 27.96
CA TYR A 122 24.00 -2.65 28.92
C TYR A 122 22.47 -2.75 28.92
N VAL A 123 21.79 -1.96 28.09
CA VAL A 123 20.34 -2.05 27.91
C VAL A 123 20.03 -3.25 27.03
N ASP A 124 19.02 -4.03 27.44
CA ASP A 124 18.46 -5.11 26.64
C ASP A 124 17.40 -4.53 25.70
N TRP A 125 17.85 -4.05 24.54
CA TRP A 125 17.00 -3.37 23.56
C TRP A 125 15.97 -4.30 22.93
N ASP A 126 16.30 -5.58 22.74
CA ASP A 126 15.34 -6.59 22.26
C ASP A 126 14.19 -6.73 23.27
N ARG A 127 14.51 -6.83 24.57
CA ARG A 127 13.47 -6.88 25.61
C ARG A 127 12.65 -5.61 25.67
N TYR A 128 13.30 -4.45 25.54
CA TYR A 128 12.63 -3.16 25.54
C TYR A 128 11.64 -3.05 24.38
N ALA A 129 12.06 -3.41 23.16
CA ALA A 129 11.21 -3.41 21.98
C ALA A 129 10.02 -4.38 22.13
N GLU A 130 10.25 -5.60 22.62
CA GLU A 130 9.18 -6.57 22.89
C GLU A 130 8.14 -6.04 23.88
N ASP A 131 8.58 -5.35 24.94
CA ASP A 131 7.66 -4.73 25.90
C ASP A 131 6.95 -3.51 25.26
N SER A 132 7.63 -2.73 24.40
CA SER A 132 7.04 -1.60 23.66
C SER A 132 5.97 -2.00 22.64
N LYS A 133 6.02 -3.20 22.06
CA LYS A 133 5.00 -3.69 21.11
C LYS A 133 3.58 -3.66 21.67
N MET A 134 3.41 -3.69 23.00
CA MET A 134 2.10 -3.61 23.65
C MET A 134 1.32 -2.32 23.32
N ASP A 135 2.02 -1.25 22.94
CA ASP A 135 1.43 0.04 22.57
C ASP A 135 1.24 0.20 21.05
N TYR A 136 1.54 -0.83 20.25
CA TYR A 136 1.47 -0.80 18.80
C TYR A 136 0.44 -1.80 18.26
N THR A 137 -0.15 -1.46 17.12
CA THR A 137 -0.98 -2.34 16.29
C THR A 137 -0.14 -2.91 15.16
N THR A 138 -0.33 -4.19 14.83
CA THR A 138 0.36 -4.86 13.73
C THR A 138 -0.49 -4.82 12.46
N ILE A 139 0.13 -4.42 11.35
CA ILE A 139 -0.42 -4.48 9.99
C ILE A 139 0.54 -5.32 9.14
N THR A 140 0.03 -6.24 8.34
CA THR A 140 0.85 -7.08 7.44
C THR A 140 0.76 -6.57 6.01
N PHE A 141 1.90 -6.32 5.37
CA PHE A 141 2.00 -5.88 3.98
C PHE A 141 2.99 -6.75 3.21
N GLU A 142 2.54 -7.38 2.13
CA GLU A 142 3.31 -8.34 1.32
C GLU A 142 4.04 -9.43 2.15
N GLY A 143 3.40 -9.88 3.24
CA GLY A 143 3.97 -10.88 4.15
C GLY A 143 5.02 -10.34 5.14
N THR A 144 5.19 -9.03 5.22
CA THR A 144 6.03 -8.35 6.22
C THR A 144 5.16 -7.63 7.23
N ASP A 145 5.47 -7.79 8.52
CA ASP A 145 4.74 -7.13 9.59
C ASP A 145 5.31 -5.73 9.87
N PHE A 146 4.40 -4.78 10.03
CA PHE A 146 4.66 -3.40 10.39
C PHE A 146 3.91 -3.03 11.67
N TYR A 147 4.53 -2.18 12.48
CA TYR A 147 3.95 -1.67 13.71
C TYR A 147 3.52 -0.22 13.53
N VAL A 148 2.30 0.07 13.98
CA VAL A 148 1.70 1.40 13.99
C VAL A 148 1.32 1.78 15.42
N GLN A 149 1.68 2.99 15.82
CA GLN A 149 1.29 3.49 17.13
C GLN A 149 -0.20 3.83 17.14
N GLY A 150 -0.95 3.22 18.07
CA GLY A 150 -2.40 3.42 18.24
C GLY A 150 -2.78 4.59 19.14
#